data_AF-A0A957NPZ8-F1
#
_entry.id   AF-A0A957NPZ8-F1
#
_cell.length_a   1.000
_cell.length_b   1.000
_cell.length_c   1.000
_cell.angle_alpha   90.00
_cell.angle_beta   90.00
_cell.angle_gamma   90.00
#
_symmetry.space_group_name_H-M   'P 1'
#
loop_
_entity.id
_entity.type
_entity.pdbx_description
1 polymer ?
#
loop_
_entity_poly.entity_id
_entity_poly.type
_entity_poly.pdbx_seq_one_letter_code
_entity_poly.pdbx_strand_id
1 'polypeptide(L)'
;MVLALGGLLFVHQAVYAAPMLHDAPKGSEWIMADWMFLSFIIFAGTAFVAFLIALKSGYLSNLEDAKYYILDIDEADYYTPEWAREGGSQ
;
A
#
# COMPACT_ATOMS: atom_id res chain seq x y z
N MET A 1 18.51 16.66 -1.08
CA MET A 1 19.22 15.44 -0.64
C MET A 1 19.67 15.48 0.83
N VAL A 2 19.14 16.37 1.68
CA VAL A 2 19.48 16.43 3.13
C VAL A 2 18.34 15.88 4.01
N LEU A 3 17.11 15.81 3.48
CA LEU A 3 15.94 15.26 4.18
C LEU A 3 15.92 13.72 4.26
N ALA A 4 16.68 13.01 3.43
CA ALA A 4 16.71 11.54 3.42
C ALA A 4 17.56 10.94 4.57
N LEU A 5 18.51 11.70 5.11
CA LEU A 5 19.39 11.26 6.20
C LEU A 5 18.75 11.39 7.59
N GLY A 6 17.81 12.33 7.77
CA GLY A 6 17.10 12.51 9.04
C GLY A 6 16.11 11.39 9.35
N GLY A 7 15.43 10.84 8.32
CA GLY A 7 14.49 9.74 8.49
C GLY A 7 15.17 8.41 8.83
N LEU A 8 16.35 8.16 8.27
CA LEU A 8 17.08 6.89 8.47
C LEU A 8 17.62 6.74 9.90
N LEU A 9 17.94 7.85 10.57
CA LEU A 9 18.45 7.86 11.96
C LEU A 9 17.33 7.64 13.00
N PHE A 10 16.08 7.99 12.69
CA PHE A 10 14.94 7.78 13.60
C PHE A 10 14.48 6.32 13.66
N VAL A 11 14.58 5.59 12.53
CA VAL A 11 14.14 4.19 12.45
C VAL A 11 15.12 3.24 13.18
N HIS A 12 16.39 3.61 13.30
CA HIS A 12 17.42 2.75 13.90
C HIS A 12 17.25 2.54 15.42
N GLN A 13 16.56 3.45 16.14
CA GLN A 13 16.41 3.35 17.59
C GLN A 13 15.27 2.43 18.03
N ALA A 14 14.27 2.17 17.17
CA ALA A 14 13.12 1.34 17.54
C ALA A 14 13.47 -0.17 17.64
N VAL A 15 14.51 -0.61 16.93
CA VAL A 15 14.89 -2.04 16.86
C VAL A 15 15.65 -2.51 18.10
N TYR A 16 16.32 -1.62 18.83
CA TYR A 16 17.14 -1.99 20.00
C TYR A 16 16.34 -2.16 21.31
N ALA A 17 15.02 -1.93 21.29
CA ALA A 17 14.18 -1.97 22.48
C ALA A 17 13.29 -3.21 22.59
N ALA A 18 13.55 -4.29 21.84
CA ALA A 18 12.84 -5.55 22.00
C ALA A 18 13.61 -6.47 22.97
N PRO A 19 13.27 -6.50 24.28
CA PRO A 19 13.78 -7.56 25.14
C PRO A 19 13.22 -8.90 24.62
N MET A 20 14.11 -9.85 24.35
CA MET A 20 13.74 -11.24 24.09
C MET A 20 13.30 -11.92 25.40
N LEU A 21 12.19 -11.45 25.96
CA LEU A 21 11.51 -12.07 27.10
C LEU A 21 10.20 -12.63 26.55
N HIS A 22 10.16 -13.94 26.35
CA HIS A 22 9.03 -14.64 25.72
C HIS A 22 7.76 -14.62 26.59
N ASP A 23 7.87 -14.18 27.84
CA ASP A 23 6.75 -13.94 28.76
C ASP A 23 6.38 -12.45 28.78
N ALA A 24 5.24 -12.15 28.17
CA ALA A 24 4.67 -10.82 28.24
C ALA A 24 4.07 -10.59 29.67
N PRO A 25 4.33 -9.43 30.31
CA PRO A 25 3.75 -9.12 31.61
C PRO A 25 2.21 -9.17 31.55
N LYS A 26 1.54 -9.65 32.61
CA LYS A 26 0.06 -9.64 32.67
C LYS A 26 -0.45 -8.21 32.45
N GLY A 27 -1.38 -8.03 31.50
CA GLY A 27 -1.92 -6.73 31.09
C GLY A 27 -1.22 -6.08 29.89
N SER A 28 -0.14 -6.67 29.36
CA SER A 28 0.52 -6.18 28.13
C SER A 28 -0.35 -6.28 26.88
N GLU A 29 -1.39 -7.12 26.89
CA GLU A 29 -2.38 -7.26 25.82
C GLU A 29 -3.10 -5.94 25.50
N TRP A 30 -3.41 -5.15 26.54
CA TRP A 30 -4.05 -3.84 26.40
C TRP A 30 -3.09 -2.80 25.84
N ILE A 31 -1.83 -2.85 26.27
CA ILE A 31 -0.78 -1.99 25.72
C ILE A 31 -0.59 -2.29 24.24
N MET A 32 -0.53 -3.57 23.86
CA MET A 32 -0.39 -3.95 22.45
C MET A 32 -1.62 -3.55 21.61
N ALA A 33 -2.83 -3.73 22.14
CA ALA A 33 -4.06 -3.31 21.48
C ALA A 33 -4.09 -1.79 21.26
N ASP A 34 -3.71 -0.99 22.25
CA ASP A 34 -3.64 0.47 22.15
C ASP A 34 -2.63 0.91 21.09
N TRP A 35 -1.45 0.26 21.04
CA TRP A 35 -0.44 0.54 20.02
C TRP A 35 -0.90 0.20 18.61
N MET A 36 -1.56 -0.96 18.43
CA MET A 36 -2.12 -1.36 17.14
C MET A 36 -3.24 -0.40 16.72
N PHE A 37 -4.11 -0.01 17.64
CA PHE A 37 -5.21 0.92 17.36
C PHE A 37 -4.71 2.31 17.00
N LEU A 38 -3.76 2.85 17.77
CA LEU A 38 -3.22 4.19 17.55
C LEU A 38 -2.45 4.27 16.23
N SER A 39 -1.62 3.28 15.92
CA SER A 39 -0.91 3.21 14.64
C SER A 39 -1.87 3.06 13.46
N PHE A 40 -2.89 2.20 13.58
CA PHE A 40 -3.94 2.06 12.57
C PHE A 40 -4.67 3.37 12.32
N ILE A 41 -5.10 4.07 13.37
CA ILE A 41 -5.83 5.35 13.24
C ILE A 41 -4.96 6.42 12.60
N ILE A 42 -3.69 6.53 13.00
CA ILE A 42 -2.79 7.53 12.41
C ILE A 42 -2.60 7.24 10.92
N PHE A 43 -2.37 5.98 10.55
CA PHE A 43 -2.18 5.60 9.15
C PHE A 43 -3.46 5.82 8.33
N ALA A 44 -4.59 5.28 8.79
CA ALA A 44 -5.88 5.39 8.12
C ALA A 44 -6.34 6.86 8.01
N GLY A 45 -6.18 7.63 9.09
CA GLY A 45 -6.50 9.05 9.12
C GLY A 45 -5.62 9.86 8.15
N THR A 46 -4.31 9.62 8.13
CA THR A 46 -3.40 10.30 7.19
C THR A 46 -3.72 9.94 5.75
N ALA A 47 -3.97 8.65 5.46
CA ALA A 47 -4.38 8.19 4.13
C ALA A 47 -5.71 8.81 3.70
N PHE A 48 -6.68 8.90 4.61
CA PHE A 48 -7.97 9.52 4.33
C PHE A 48 -7.84 11.03 4.04
N VAL A 49 -7.04 11.76 4.82
CA VAL A 49 -6.77 13.19 4.55
C VAL A 49 -6.08 13.37 3.20
N ALA A 50 -5.06 12.55 2.89
CA ALA A 50 -4.40 12.58 1.59
C ALA A 50 -5.38 12.29 0.45
N PHE A 51 -6.28 11.33 0.63
CA PHE A 51 -7.35 11.01 -0.31
C PHE A 51 -8.31 12.19 -0.52
N LEU A 52 -8.74 12.87 0.54
CA LEU A 52 -9.59 14.07 0.42
C LEU A 52 -8.88 15.21 -0.33
N ILE A 53 -7.58 15.41 -0.07
CA ILE A 53 -6.76 16.36 -0.83
C ILE A 53 -6.72 15.96 -2.31
N ALA A 54 -6.52 14.67 -2.61
CA ALA A 54 -6.46 14.17 -3.97
C ALA A 54 -7.80 14.31 -4.71
N LEU A 55 -8.92 14.05 -4.03
CA LEU A 55 -10.27 14.28 -4.54
C LEU A 55 -10.48 15.75 -4.87
N LYS A 56 -10.17 16.67 -3.94
CA LYS A 56 -10.34 18.10 -4.16
C LYS A 56 -9.44 18.65 -5.26
N SER A 57 -8.23 18.11 -5.41
CA SER A 57 -7.29 18.50 -6.47
C SER A 57 -7.61 17.86 -7.82
N GLY A 58 -8.61 16.97 -7.90
CA GLY A 58 -9.04 16.35 -9.15
C GLY A 58 -8.11 15.24 -9.68
N TYR A 59 -7.18 14.73 -8.87
CA TYR A 59 -6.27 13.65 -9.28
C TYR A 59 -6.99 12.32 -9.55
N LEU A 60 -8.23 12.17 -9.07
CA LEU A 60 -9.05 10.98 -9.23
C LEU A 60 -10.12 11.14 -10.33
N SER A 61 -10.07 12.22 -11.10
CA SER A 61 -11.03 12.48 -12.19
C SER A 61 -10.93 11.48 -13.33
N ASN A 62 -9.76 10.87 -13.54
CA ASN A 62 -9.47 9.96 -14.64
C ASN A 62 -9.40 8.48 -14.23
N LEU A 63 -10.06 8.10 -13.13
CA LEU A 63 -10.01 6.72 -12.62
C LEU A 63 -10.63 5.70 -13.58
N GLU A 64 -11.63 6.10 -14.36
CA GLU A 64 -12.29 5.21 -15.32
C GLU A 64 -11.36 4.80 -16.47
N ASP A 65 -10.59 5.74 -17.01
CA ASP A 65 -9.63 5.46 -18.08
C ASP A 65 -8.36 4.76 -17.53
N ALA A 66 -7.95 5.09 -16.30
CA ALA A 66 -6.78 4.49 -15.65
C ALA A 66 -6.95 2.98 -15.35
N LYS A 67 -8.19 2.48 -15.28
CA LYS A 67 -8.49 1.06 -15.06
C LYS A 67 -7.90 0.16 -16.16
N TYR A 68 -7.88 0.63 -17.40
CA TYR A 68 -7.48 -0.19 -18.54
C TYR A 68 -5.98 -0.41 -18.62
N TYR A 69 -5.16 0.52 -18.11
CA TYR A 69 -3.69 0.39 -18.12
C TYR A 69 -3.14 -0.78 -17.28
N ILE A 70 -3.88 -1.24 -16.27
CA ILE A 70 -3.43 -2.36 -15.41
C ILE A 70 -3.83 -3.71 -16.00
N LEU A 71 -4.84 -3.74 -16.87
CA LEU A 71 -5.35 -4.96 -17.50
C LEU A 71 -4.85 -5.14 -18.94
N ASP A 72 -4.15 -4.15 -19.48
CA ASP A 72 -3.51 -4.25 -20.79
C ASP A 72 -2.18 -5.01 -20.62
N ILE A 73 -2.30 -6.33 -20.58
CA ILE A 73 -1.17 -7.24 -20.61
C ILE A 73 -0.84 -7.45 -22.09
N ASP A 74 0.16 -6.72 -22.58
CA ASP A 74 0.70 -6.87 -23.95
C ASP A 74 1.58 -8.14 -24.01
N GLU A 75 0.92 -9.29 -23.90
CA GLU A 75 1.54 -10.60 -24.10
C GLU A 75 1.27 -11.09 -25.51
N ALA A 76 2.33 -11.55 -26.20
CA ALA A 76 2.16 -12.26 -27.44
C ALA A 76 1.30 -13.50 -27.18
N ASP A 77 0.17 -13.59 -27.88
CA ASP A 77 -0.76 -14.70 -27.73
C ASP A 77 -0.14 -16.00 -28.30
N TYR A 78 0.48 -16.79 -27.41
CA TYR A 78 1.09 -18.08 -27.70
C TYR A 78 0.11 -19.26 -27.63
N TYR A 79 -1.10 -19.03 -27.12
CA TYR A 79 -2.05 -20.10 -26.80
C TYR A 79 -3.23 -20.18 -27.75
N THR A 80 -3.53 -19.10 -28.50
CA THR A 80 -4.54 -19.14 -29.55
C THR A 80 -3.97 -19.71 -30.84
N PRO A 81 -4.42 -20.91 -31.26
CA PRO A 81 -3.94 -21.52 -32.49
C PRO A 81 -4.47 -20.79 -33.73
N GLU A 82 -3.72 -20.89 -34.83
CA GLU A 82 -3.90 -20.14 -36.07
C GLU A 82 -5.32 -20.22 -36.64
N TRP A 83 -5.93 -21.42 -36.58
CA TRP A 83 -7.28 -21.71 -37.06
C TRP A 83 -8.40 -21.01 -36.28
N ALA A 84 -8.13 -20.52 -35.06
CA ALA A 84 -9.09 -19.80 -34.23
C ALA A 84 -9.01 -18.27 -34.40
N ARG A 85 -7.94 -17.74 -35.03
CA ARG A 85 -7.75 -16.29 -35.23
C ARG A 85 -8.65 -15.71 -36.32
N GLU A 86 -9.15 -16.54 -37.24
CA GLU A 86 -9.91 -16.09 -38.43
C GLU A 86 -11.42 -15.90 -38.17
N GLY A 87 -11.91 -16.11 -36.94
CA GLY A 87 -13.34 -16.03 -36.61
C GLY A 87 -13.82 -14.70 -36.03
N GLY A 88 -12.93 -13.73 -35.78
CA GLY A 88 -13.21 -12.54 -34.96
C GLY A 88 -12.93 -11.19 -35.61
N SER A 89 -12.91 -11.10 -36.95
CA SER A 89 -12.73 -9.84 -37.67
C SER A 89 -13.98 -9.47 -38.48
N GLN A 90 -14.96 -8.86 -37.80
CA GLN A 90 -15.80 -7.76 -38.31
C GLN A 90 -16.17 -6.84 -37.15
#